data_AF-A0A3N5L189-F1
#
_entry.id   AF-A0A3N5L189-F1
#
_cell.length_a   1.000
_cell.length_b   1.000
_cell.length_c   1.000
_cell.angle_alpha   90.00
_cell.angle_beta   90.00
_cell.angle_gamma   90.00
#
_symmetry.space_group_name_H-M   'P 1'
#
loop_
_entity.id
_entity.type
_entity.pdbx_description
1 polymer ?
#
loop_
_entity_poly.entity_id
_entity_poly.type
_entity_poly.pdbx_seq_one_letter_code
_entity_poly.pdbx_strand_id
1 'polypeptide(L)'
;MSKLEVTAIVENTQTSSGNTSPTYLVVSVIDPNGAGVIGLNAANFTLCTEIVGNGGGYSHISAISSVNPGVYILRLLPLKGKTWKAGVYIYSIVVHHGVHRGQTLCKFSVN
;
A
#
# COMPACT_ATOMS: atom_id res chain seq x y z
N MET A 1 12.26 -12.94 -16.80
CA MET A 1 11.63 -12.05 -15.80
C MET A 1 10.13 -12.23 -15.94
N SER A 2 9.43 -12.78 -14.95
CA SER A 2 7.98 -12.99 -15.05
C SER A 2 7.22 -12.04 -14.12
N LYS A 3 6.07 -11.58 -14.61
CA LYS A 3 5.24 -10.54 -13.99
C LYS A 3 4.48 -11.13 -12.80
N LEU A 4 4.52 -10.45 -11.66
CA LEU A 4 3.58 -10.70 -10.56
C LEU A 4 2.26 -10.01 -10.88
N GLU A 5 1.15 -10.71 -10.68
CA GLU A 5 -0.16 -10.10 -10.66
C GLU A 5 -0.38 -9.47 -9.28
N VAL A 6 -0.63 -8.17 -9.25
CA VAL A 6 -0.78 -7.41 -8.02
C VAL A 6 -2.10 -6.67 -8.05
N THR A 7 -2.92 -6.89 -7.04
CA THR A 7 -4.19 -6.20 -6.84
C THR A 7 -4.18 -5.59 -5.45
N ALA A 8 -4.61 -4.33 -5.32
CA ALA A 8 -4.68 -3.66 -4.04
C ALA A 8 -6.05 -3.01 -3.84
N ILE A 9 -6.54 -3.14 -2.62
CA ILE A 9 -7.66 -2.35 -2.11
C ILE A 9 -7.18 -1.56 -0.90
N VAL A 10 -7.86 -0.45 -0.62
CA VAL A 10 -7.53 0.41 0.50
C VAL A 10 -8.75 0.60 1.39
N GLU A 11 -8.52 0.56 2.69
CA GLU A 11 -9.50 0.77 3.74
C GLU A 11 -9.05 1.95 4.60
N ASN A 12 -9.85 3.01 4.58
CA ASN A 12 -9.52 4.31 5.16
C ASN A 12 -10.60 4.84 6.14
N THR A 13 -11.48 4.00 6.66
CA THR A 13 -12.56 4.38 7.60
C THR A 13 -12.06 5.18 8.81
N GLN A 14 -10.86 4.90 9.31
CA GLN A 14 -10.27 5.59 10.46
C GLN A 14 -9.45 6.84 10.07
N THR A 15 -9.28 7.09 8.77
CA THR A 15 -8.44 8.15 8.22
C THR A 15 -9.25 9.41 8.02
N SER A 16 -8.98 10.44 8.82
CA SER A 16 -9.63 11.75 8.71
C SER A 16 -8.63 12.88 8.75
N SER A 17 -8.99 14.01 8.16
CA SER A 17 -8.14 15.19 8.14
C SER A 17 -7.75 15.61 9.57
N GLY A 18 -6.46 15.90 9.78
CA GLY A 18 -5.93 16.32 11.07
C GLY A 18 -5.54 15.17 12.02
N ASN A 19 -5.81 13.91 11.69
CA ASN A 19 -5.41 12.77 12.52
C ASN A 19 -4.15 12.05 11.99
N THR A 20 -3.63 11.11 12.77
CA THR A 20 -2.52 10.21 12.40
C THR A 20 -2.94 8.74 12.45
N SER A 21 -4.24 8.49 12.38
CA SER A 21 -4.79 7.13 12.41
C SER A 21 -4.33 6.35 11.19
N PRO A 22 -4.11 5.03 11.32
CA PRO A 22 -3.65 4.24 10.21
C PRO A 22 -4.70 4.09 9.11
N THR A 23 -4.21 4.04 7.87
CA THR A 23 -4.93 3.52 6.71
C THR A 23 -4.38 2.13 6.39
N TYR A 24 -5.20 1.21 5.91
CA TYR A 24 -4.76 -0.14 5.58
C TYR A 24 -4.87 -0.39 4.08
N LEU A 25 -3.80 -0.91 3.49
CA LEU A 25 -3.83 -1.47 2.15
C LEU A 25 -3.85 -2.99 2.24
N VAL A 26 -4.78 -3.63 1.56
CA VAL A 26 -4.77 -5.08 1.38
C VAL A 26 -4.29 -5.37 -0.03
N VAL A 27 -3.16 -6.06 -0.13
CA VAL A 27 -2.48 -6.36 -1.40
C VAL A 27 -2.49 -7.87 -1.62
N SER A 28 -3.05 -8.30 -2.74
CA SER A 28 -2.93 -9.66 -3.27
C SER A 28 -1.78 -9.71 -4.26
N VAL A 29 -0.91 -10.72 -4.13
CA VAL A 29 0.26 -10.96 -4.97
C VAL A 29 0.22 -12.42 -5.43
N ILE A 30 0.02 -12.60 -6.73
CA ILE A 30 -0.09 -13.91 -7.37
C ILE A 30 1.06 -14.07 -8.37
N ASP A 31 1.69 -15.24 -8.36
CA ASP A 31 2.75 -15.60 -9.29
C ASP A 31 2.17 -15.97 -10.68
N PRO A 32 2.99 -16.13 -11.72
CA PRO A 32 2.51 -16.49 -13.06
C PRO A 32 1.81 -17.86 -13.15
N ASN A 33 1.96 -18.71 -12.14
CA ASN A 33 1.34 -20.03 -12.07
C ASN A 33 0.00 -19.99 -11.31
N GLY A 34 -0.43 -18.81 -10.84
CA GLY A 34 -1.66 -18.64 -10.08
C GLY A 34 -1.51 -18.90 -8.57
N ALA A 35 -0.30 -19.12 -8.06
CA ALA A 35 -0.06 -19.33 -6.64
C ALA A 35 0.15 -18.00 -5.90
N GLY A 36 -0.39 -17.89 -4.68
CA GLY A 36 -0.13 -16.74 -3.82
C GLY A 36 1.34 -16.69 -3.39
N VAL A 37 2.00 -15.56 -3.63
CA VAL A 37 3.42 -15.40 -3.26
C VAL A 37 3.54 -15.26 -1.74
N ILE A 38 4.34 -16.13 -1.12
CA ILE A 38 4.57 -16.16 0.34
C ILE A 38 5.90 -15.53 0.74
N GLY A 39 6.08 -15.24 2.03
CA GLY A 39 7.36 -14.81 2.60
C GLY A 39 7.77 -13.38 2.27
N LEU A 40 6.87 -12.56 1.70
CA LEU A 40 7.16 -11.15 1.45
C LEU A 40 7.14 -10.36 2.77
N ASN A 41 8.09 -9.44 2.89
CA ASN A 41 8.20 -8.51 4.00
C ASN A 41 8.27 -7.07 3.48
N ALA A 42 8.44 -6.08 4.36
CA ALA A 42 8.41 -4.66 3.99
C ALA A 42 9.40 -4.28 2.88
N ALA A 43 10.56 -4.94 2.79
CA ALA A 43 11.56 -4.68 1.75
C ALA A 43 11.09 -5.12 0.34
N ASN A 44 10.06 -5.96 0.25
CA ASN A 44 9.48 -6.38 -1.02
C ASN A 44 8.47 -5.38 -1.58
N PHE A 45 8.02 -4.40 -0.78
CA PHE A 45 6.99 -3.44 -1.17
C PHE A 45 7.56 -2.03 -1.23
N THR A 46 7.42 -1.40 -2.39
CA THR A 46 7.68 0.03 -2.56
C THR A 46 6.35 0.75 -2.71
N LEU A 47 6.10 1.71 -1.83
CA LEU A 47 4.95 2.60 -1.92
C LEU A 47 5.41 3.94 -2.49
N CYS A 48 4.82 4.36 -3.61
CA CYS A 48 5.01 5.70 -4.15
C CYS A 48 3.71 6.49 -3.98
N THR A 49 3.79 7.69 -3.40
CA THR A 49 2.63 8.59 -3.32
C THR A 49 2.63 9.50 -4.55
N GLU A 50 1.74 9.21 -5.49
CA GLU A 50 1.66 9.92 -6.77
C GLU A 50 0.85 11.21 -6.64
N ILE A 51 -0.24 11.15 -5.88
CA ILE A 51 -1.12 12.29 -5.60
C ILE A 51 -1.38 12.34 -4.10
N VAL A 52 -1.29 13.54 -3.54
CA VAL A 52 -1.71 13.87 -2.18
C VAL A 52 -2.77 14.96 -2.23
N GLY A 53 -3.67 14.97 -1.24
CA GLY A 53 -4.55 16.12 -1.01
C GLY A 53 -3.76 17.41 -0.87
N ASN A 54 -4.40 18.56 -1.12
CA ASN A 54 -3.71 19.85 -1.07
C ASN A 54 -3.07 20.09 0.32
N GLY A 55 -1.78 20.41 0.35
CA GLY A 55 -0.99 20.53 1.59
C GLY A 55 -0.71 19.21 2.32
N GLY A 56 -1.12 18.07 1.75
CA GLY A 56 -0.81 16.72 2.20
C GLY A 56 0.65 16.34 1.97
N GLY A 57 1.09 15.31 2.67
CA GLY A 57 2.46 14.81 2.56
C GLY A 57 2.51 13.35 2.14
N TYR A 58 3.72 12.88 1.84
CA TYR A 58 3.99 11.47 1.62
C TYR A 58 3.54 10.60 2.80
N SER A 59 3.14 9.38 2.49
CA SER A 59 2.85 8.33 3.48
C SER A 59 3.91 7.25 3.40
N HIS A 60 4.01 6.42 4.44
CA HIS A 60 4.95 5.32 4.47
C HIS A 60 4.30 4.05 5.03
N ILE A 61 4.86 2.90 4.64
CA ILE A 61 4.50 1.61 5.23
C ILE A 61 5.14 1.54 6.62
N SER A 62 4.29 1.52 7.65
CA SER A 62 4.70 1.44 9.06
C SER A 62 4.76 0.00 9.57
N ALA A 63 3.96 -0.88 8.99
CA ALA A 63 3.95 -2.31 9.31
C ALA A 63 3.40 -3.12 8.13
N ILE A 64 3.76 -4.39 8.09
CA ILE A 64 3.22 -5.40 7.17
C ILE A 64 2.85 -6.65 7.96
N SER A 65 1.75 -7.29 7.58
CA SER A 65 1.38 -8.62 8.07
C SER A 65 0.81 -9.46 6.92
N SER A 66 1.03 -10.77 6.95
CA SER A 66 0.39 -11.71 6.02
C SER A 66 -0.81 -12.38 6.71
N VAL A 67 -1.92 -12.51 5.98
CA VAL A 67 -3.17 -13.11 6.49
C VAL A 67 -3.48 -14.43 5.81
N ASN A 68 -3.12 -14.54 4.52
CA ASN A 68 -3.29 -15.73 3.69
C ASN A 68 -2.13 -15.75 2.67
N PRO A 69 -1.73 -16.89 2.09
CA PRO A 69 -0.73 -16.91 1.03
C PRO A 69 -1.06 -15.92 -0.10
N GLY A 70 -0.11 -15.07 -0.45
CA GLY A 70 -0.31 -13.99 -1.43
C GLY A 70 -1.04 -12.74 -0.90
N VAL A 71 -1.64 -12.76 0.29
CA VAL A 71 -2.41 -11.62 0.83
C VAL A 71 -1.68 -10.96 1.99
N TYR A 72 -1.42 -9.66 1.83
CA TYR A 72 -0.67 -8.83 2.76
C TYR A 72 -1.48 -7.59 3.15
N ILE A 73 -1.46 -7.26 4.44
CA ILE A 73 -1.96 -5.98 4.96
C ILE A 73 -0.77 -5.07 5.19
N LEU A 74 -0.74 -3.93 4.51
CA LEU A 74 0.21 -2.85 4.73
C LEU A 74 -0.46 -1.75 5.54
N ARG A 75 0.10 -1.42 6.70
CA ARG A 75 -0.36 -0.32 7.53
C ARG A 75 0.35 0.96 7.11
N LEU A 76 -0.40 1.93 6.60
CA LEU A 76 0.10 3.23 6.21
C LEU A 76 -0.10 4.27 7.31
N LEU A 77 0.89 5.15 7.45
CA LEU A 77 0.83 6.32 8.31
C LEU A 77 1.34 7.56 7.55
N PRO A 78 0.87 8.77 7.91
CA PRO A 78 1.55 9.99 7.52
C PRO A 78 3.00 9.98 8.00
N LEU A 79 3.87 10.74 7.34
CA LEU A 79 5.22 10.97 7.87
C LEU A 79 5.17 11.53 9.31
N LYS A 80 6.22 11.24 10.08
CA LYS A 80 6.33 11.67 11.48
C LYS A 80 6.13 13.19 11.60
N GLY A 81 5.25 13.60 12.52
CA GLY A 81 4.91 15.02 12.74
C GLY A 81 3.95 15.61 11.69
N LYS A 82 3.44 14.80 10.77
CA LYS A 82 2.37 15.18 9.83
C LYS A 82 1.07 14.47 10.21
N THR A 83 -0.03 15.06 9.76
CA THR A 83 -1.37 14.47 9.82
C THR A 83 -1.87 14.25 8.42
N TRP A 84 -2.91 13.43 8.28
CA TRP A 84 -3.67 13.41 7.03
C TRP A 84 -4.25 14.79 6.73
N LYS A 85 -4.35 15.10 5.45
CA LYS A 85 -5.03 16.28 4.92
C LYS A 85 -6.18 15.83 4.04
N ALA A 86 -7.28 16.57 4.07
CA ALA A 86 -8.42 16.31 3.20
C ALA A 86 -8.00 16.30 1.72
N GLY A 87 -8.63 15.42 0.95
CA GLY A 87 -8.40 15.27 -0.49
C GLY A 87 -8.15 13.82 -0.90
N VAL A 88 -7.87 13.65 -2.19
CA VAL A 88 -7.63 12.34 -2.79
C VAL A 88 -6.15 11.99 -2.68
N TYR A 89 -5.89 10.76 -2.26
CA TYR A 89 -4.55 10.17 -2.29
C TYR A 89 -4.53 9.05 -3.33
N ILE A 90 -3.51 9.05 -4.19
CA ILE A 90 -3.26 7.98 -5.16
C ILE A 90 -1.86 7.45 -4.92
N TYR A 91 -1.75 6.13 -4.84
CA TYR A 91 -0.49 5.44 -4.66
C TYR A 91 -0.26 4.44 -5.78
N SER A 92 1.01 4.29 -6.17
CA SER A 92 1.47 3.08 -6.82
C SER A 92 2.15 2.18 -5.80
N ILE A 93 1.88 0.88 -5.91
CA ILE A 93 2.48 -0.15 -5.07
C ILE A 93 3.24 -1.07 -6.01
N VAL A 94 4.56 -1.14 -5.82
CA VAL A 94 5.43 -2.04 -6.57
C VAL A 94 5.86 -3.17 -5.65
N VAL A 95 5.74 -4.40 -6.14
CA VAL A 95 6.13 -5.61 -5.42
C VAL A 95 7.30 -6.27 -6.13
N HIS A 96 8.34 -6.61 -5.38
CA HIS A 96 9.53 -7.31 -5.86
C HIS A 96 9.72 -8.63 -5.12
N HIS A 97 9.96 -9.71 -5.86
CA HIS A 97 10.30 -11.02 -5.29
C HIS A 97 11.36 -11.71 -6.14
N GLY A 98 12.62 -11.66 -5.72
CA GLY A 98 13.75 -12.11 -6.54
C GLY A 98 13.79 -11.36 -7.88
N VAL A 99 13.69 -12.09 -8.99
CA VAL A 99 13.63 -11.53 -10.36
C VAL A 99 12.20 -11.15 -10.80
N HIS A 100 11.19 -11.40 -9.97
CA HIS A 100 9.80 -11.13 -10.29
C HIS A 100 9.38 -9.74 -9.81
N ARG A 101 8.56 -9.07 -10.59
CA ARG A 101 8.04 -7.74 -10.27
C ARG A 101 6.59 -7.59 -10.72
N GLY A 102 5.81 -6.89 -9.92
CA GLY A 102 4.47 -6.43 -10.30
C GLY A 102 4.21 -5.03 -9.75
N GLN A 103 3.18 -4.38 -10.27
CA GLN A 103 2.73 -3.10 -9.75
C GLN A 103 1.21 -2.97 -9.87
N THR A 104 0.63 -2.17 -8.97
CA THR A 104 -0.78 -1.81 -9.02
C THR A 104 -0.99 -0.40 -8.48
N LEU A 105 -2.18 0.15 -8.68
CA LEU A 105 -2.58 1.46 -8.15
C LEU A 105 -3.73 1.30 -7.16
N CYS A 106 -3.77 2.18 -6.17
CA CYS A 106 -4.92 2.32 -5.28
C CYS A 106 -5.17 3.79 -4.96
N LYS A 107 -6.41 4.12 -4.60
CA LYS A 107 -6.78 5.48 -4.19
C LYS A 107 -7.78 5.47 -3.06
N PHE A 108 -7.72 6.50 -2.22
CA PHE A 108 -8.77 6.81 -1.24
C PHE A 108 -8.93 8.31 -1.08
N SER A 109 -10.05 8.72 -0.50
CA SER A 109 -10.33 10.11 -0.16
C SER A 109 -10.31 10.29 1.34
N VAL A 110 -9.62 11.32 1.81
CA VAL A 110 -9.71 11.79 3.19
C VAL A 110 -10.70 12.94 3.24
N ASN A 111 -11.67 12.84 4.13
CA ASN A 111 -12.61 13.91 4.44
C ASN A 111 -12.13 14.72 5.64
#